data_AF-A0A7K2L3N8-F1
#
_entry.id   AF-A0A7K2L3N8-F1
#
_cell.length_a   1.000
_cell.length_b   1.000
_cell.length_c   1.000
_cell.angle_alpha   90.00
_cell.angle_beta   90.00
_cell.angle_gamma   90.00
#
_symmetry.space_group_name_H-M   'P 1'
#
loop_
_entity.id
_entity.type
_entity.pdbx_description
1 polymer ?
#
loop_
_entity_poly.entity_id
_entity_poly.type
_entity_poly.pdbx_seq_one_letter_code
_entity_poly.pdbx_strand_id
1 'polypeptide(L)'
;MMTPSERAERGRAARKRVPRSSHGRWIPSAQRPDPVDVLERQAQDRLPELVPLRYGRMASSPFAFLRGAAAVMAADLGAQQHTGLTVQLCGDAHLLNFGVYASPERTLLFDVNDFDETLPGPFEWDVKRLAASVTVAALQNGGSRPKAHRAALVAVESYRSTMRRLADLGELTVWYERIAADDLVPLVRRDERARFENRLARARRRTSLHALAKLTETDATGARHIVDDPPLLERTTDVDRVTLGKIYHDYRSSLAEDRRVLLDRFRFLEAARKVVGVGSVGTRCFVLLLEGRDDSDPLILQIKEAGRSVLE
;
A
#
# COMPACT_ATOMS: atom_id res chain seq x y z
N MET A 1 5.71 26.53 -17.18
CA MET A 1 4.81 25.35 -17.13
C MET A 1 4.40 25.01 -18.55
N MET A 2 4.31 23.73 -18.92
CA MET A 2 3.83 23.32 -20.25
C MET A 2 2.32 23.56 -20.38
N THR A 3 1.87 24.07 -21.52
CA THR A 3 0.46 24.17 -21.89
C THR A 3 -0.16 22.78 -22.09
N PRO A 4 -1.51 22.64 -22.06
CA PRO A 4 -2.18 21.40 -22.42
C PRO A 4 -1.78 20.85 -23.80
N SER A 5 -1.59 21.73 -24.81
CA SER A 5 -1.16 21.30 -26.14
C SER A 5 0.25 20.71 -26.14
N GLU A 6 1.21 21.38 -25.50
CA GLU A 6 2.59 20.89 -25.38
C GLU A 6 2.66 19.56 -24.62
N ARG A 7 1.85 19.39 -23.55
CA ARG A 7 1.74 18.10 -22.83
C ARG A 7 1.18 16.99 -23.74
N ALA A 8 0.16 17.30 -24.54
CA ALA A 8 -0.41 16.36 -25.50
C ALA A 8 0.61 15.99 -26.61
N GLU A 9 1.40 16.94 -27.08
CA GLU A 9 2.50 16.70 -28.04
C GLU A 9 3.59 15.83 -27.46
N ARG A 10 4.04 16.10 -26.23
CA ARG A 10 4.99 15.24 -25.51
C ARG A 10 4.49 13.80 -25.39
N GLY A 11 3.21 13.62 -25.06
CA GLY A 11 2.57 12.29 -25.03
C GLY A 11 2.45 11.63 -26.41
N ARG A 12 2.25 12.40 -27.48
CA ARG A 12 2.30 11.89 -28.87
C ARG A 12 3.72 11.48 -29.26
N ALA A 13 4.72 12.30 -28.92
CA ALA A 13 6.12 12.06 -29.22
C ALA A 13 6.69 10.82 -28.50
N ALA A 14 6.21 10.52 -27.29
CA ALA A 14 6.59 9.31 -26.54
C ALA A 14 6.35 8.01 -27.34
N ARG A 15 5.39 8.00 -28.27
CA ARG A 15 5.09 6.85 -29.14
C ARG A 15 6.22 6.49 -30.10
N LYS A 16 7.12 7.44 -30.39
CA LYS A 16 8.33 7.19 -31.20
C LYS A 16 9.35 6.35 -30.43
N ARG A 17 9.36 6.44 -29.10
CA ARG A 17 10.20 5.62 -28.21
C ARG A 17 9.54 4.27 -27.94
N VAL A 18 8.28 4.30 -27.49
CA VAL A 18 7.53 3.10 -27.12
C VAL A 18 6.17 3.11 -27.84
N PRO A 19 6.03 2.37 -28.95
CA PRO A 19 4.76 2.23 -29.65
C PRO A 19 3.72 1.55 -28.75
N ARG A 20 2.44 1.92 -28.88
CA ARG A 20 1.37 1.37 -28.02
C ARG A 20 1.30 -0.16 -28.02
N SER A 21 1.50 -0.77 -29.19
CA SER A 21 1.48 -2.23 -29.37
C SER A 21 2.61 -2.94 -28.62
N SER A 22 3.73 -2.26 -28.36
CA SER A 22 4.88 -2.84 -27.64
C SER A 22 4.59 -3.09 -26.16
N HIS A 23 3.56 -2.46 -25.57
CA HIS A 23 3.16 -2.73 -24.19
C HIS A 23 2.48 -4.09 -24.01
N GLY A 24 1.96 -4.71 -25.08
CA GLY A 24 1.16 -5.93 -24.98
C GLY A 24 1.98 -7.22 -24.95
N ARG A 25 3.07 -7.29 -25.72
CA ARG A 25 3.94 -8.48 -25.76
C ARG A 25 5.08 -8.29 -24.78
N TRP A 26 5.13 -9.13 -23.75
CA TRP A 26 6.28 -9.23 -22.86
C TRP A 26 7.19 -10.37 -23.30
N ILE A 27 8.47 -10.08 -23.42
CA ILE A 27 9.53 -11.06 -23.68
C ILE A 27 10.57 -10.84 -22.58
N PRO A 28 10.94 -11.87 -21.81
CA PRO A 28 11.95 -11.73 -20.78
C PRO A 28 13.31 -11.38 -21.40
N SER A 29 14.08 -10.54 -20.71
CA SER A 29 15.47 -10.27 -21.09
C SER A 29 16.31 -11.56 -21.02
N ALA A 30 17.29 -11.72 -21.91
CA ALA A 30 18.26 -12.81 -21.81
C ALA A 30 19.10 -12.75 -20.52
N GLN A 31 19.19 -11.57 -19.90
CA GLN A 31 19.88 -11.33 -18.63
C GLN A 31 18.89 -11.21 -17.46
N ARG A 32 17.64 -11.65 -17.64
CA ARG A 32 16.63 -11.61 -16.57
C ARG A 32 17.12 -12.46 -15.39
N PRO A 33 17.28 -11.88 -14.18
CA PRO A 33 17.68 -12.65 -13.01
C PRO A 33 16.61 -13.67 -12.64
N ASP A 34 17.00 -14.74 -11.95
CA ASP A 34 16.02 -15.66 -11.39
C ASP A 34 15.14 -14.90 -10.36
N PRO A 35 13.81 -15.06 -10.41
CA PRO A 35 12.92 -14.41 -9.45
C PRO A 35 13.25 -14.72 -7.99
N VAL A 36 13.74 -15.92 -7.68
CA VAL A 36 14.15 -16.32 -6.33
C VAL A 36 15.43 -15.59 -5.95
N ASP A 37 16.43 -15.50 -6.82
CA ASP A 37 17.66 -14.73 -6.56
C ASP A 37 17.37 -13.24 -6.27
N VAL A 38 16.36 -12.66 -6.94
CA VAL A 38 15.89 -11.30 -6.63
C VAL A 38 15.34 -11.22 -5.20
N LEU A 39 14.53 -12.20 -4.80
CA LEU A 39 13.92 -12.24 -3.47
C LEU A 39 14.92 -12.55 -2.35
N GLU A 40 15.95 -13.34 -2.63
CA GLU A 40 17.04 -13.67 -1.71
C GLU A 40 17.95 -12.47 -1.47
N ARG A 41 18.31 -11.72 -2.53
CA ARG A 41 19.03 -10.44 -2.37
C ARG A 41 18.24 -9.47 -1.49
N GLN A 42 16.94 -9.34 -1.72
CA GLN A 42 16.06 -8.50 -0.90
C GLN A 42 15.89 -9.03 0.55
N ALA A 43 16.21 -10.30 0.82
CA ALA A 43 16.13 -10.86 2.16
C ALA A 43 17.36 -10.51 3.02
N GLN A 44 18.46 -10.08 2.42
CA GLN A 44 19.69 -9.70 3.14
C GLN A 44 19.49 -8.50 4.06
N ASP A 45 18.61 -7.58 3.68
CA ASP A 45 18.29 -6.37 4.48
C ASP A 45 17.15 -6.62 5.50
N ARG A 46 16.62 -7.84 5.58
CA ARG A 46 15.48 -8.19 6.44
C ARG A 46 15.93 -8.86 7.73
N LEU A 47 15.08 -8.78 8.76
CA LEU A 47 15.23 -9.55 10.00
C LEU A 47 15.28 -11.06 9.67
N PRO A 48 16.41 -11.75 9.88
CA PRO A 48 16.62 -13.12 9.44
C PRO A 48 15.57 -14.11 9.94
N GLU A 49 15.13 -13.94 11.19
CA GLU A 49 14.12 -14.77 11.85
C GLU A 49 12.72 -14.67 11.21
N LEU A 50 12.45 -13.59 10.45
CA LEU A 50 11.18 -13.38 9.75
C LEU A 50 11.23 -13.77 8.27
N VAL A 51 12.40 -14.08 7.72
CA VAL A 51 12.55 -14.48 6.30
C VAL A 51 11.76 -15.77 5.99
N PRO A 52 11.80 -16.84 6.81
CA PRO A 52 10.98 -18.03 6.55
C PRO A 52 9.48 -17.74 6.55
N LEU A 53 9.02 -16.86 7.46
CA LEU A 53 7.62 -16.44 7.53
C LEU A 53 7.21 -15.66 6.27
N ARG A 54 8.09 -14.78 5.75
CA ARG A 54 7.86 -14.07 4.49
C ARG A 54 7.63 -15.06 3.35
N TYR A 55 8.55 -16.01 3.16
CA TYR A 55 8.43 -16.99 2.09
C TYR A 55 7.21 -17.90 2.27
N GLY A 56 6.88 -18.31 3.50
CA GLY A 56 5.65 -19.04 3.80
C GLY A 56 4.39 -18.27 3.38
N ARG A 57 4.32 -16.96 3.68
CA ARG A 57 3.20 -16.10 3.24
C ARG A 57 3.15 -15.94 1.72
N MET A 58 4.29 -15.77 1.07
CA MET A 58 4.37 -15.65 -0.39
C MET A 58 3.97 -16.95 -1.10
N ALA A 59 4.36 -18.10 -0.57
CA ALA A 59 4.05 -19.42 -1.13
C ALA A 59 2.56 -19.81 -0.99
N SER A 60 1.80 -19.12 -0.15
CA SER A 60 0.38 -19.44 0.11
C SER A 60 -0.53 -19.37 -1.11
N SER A 61 -0.21 -18.51 -2.10
CA SER A 61 -0.97 -18.40 -3.35
C SER A 61 -0.24 -17.58 -4.42
N PRO A 62 -0.59 -17.74 -5.72
CA PRO A 62 -0.03 -16.92 -6.79
C PRO A 62 -0.16 -15.40 -6.56
N PHE A 63 -1.30 -14.97 -6.01
CA PHE A 63 -1.52 -13.55 -5.70
C PHE A 63 -0.68 -13.09 -4.50
N ALA A 64 -0.50 -13.94 -3.48
CA ALA A 64 0.40 -13.62 -2.37
C ALA A 64 1.86 -13.49 -2.84
N PHE A 65 2.30 -14.36 -3.75
CA PHE A 65 3.60 -14.23 -4.40
C PHE A 65 3.74 -12.89 -5.14
N LEU A 66 2.75 -12.52 -5.98
CA LEU A 66 2.76 -11.25 -6.72
C LEU A 66 2.89 -10.03 -5.79
N ARG A 67 2.22 -10.05 -4.63
CA ARG A 67 2.32 -9.00 -3.60
C ARG A 67 3.70 -8.95 -2.93
N GLY A 68 4.30 -10.11 -2.65
CA GLY A 68 5.62 -10.18 -2.01
C GLY A 68 6.81 -9.96 -2.96
N ALA A 69 6.57 -10.00 -4.27
CA ALA A 69 7.58 -9.99 -5.33
C ALA A 69 7.53 -8.72 -6.19
N ALA A 70 7.34 -7.55 -5.58
CA ALA A 70 7.37 -6.27 -6.29
C ALA A 70 8.68 -6.05 -7.05
N ALA A 71 9.81 -6.33 -6.41
CA ALA A 71 11.15 -6.25 -7.01
C ALA A 71 11.34 -7.12 -8.27
N VAL A 72 10.69 -8.28 -8.35
CA VAL A 72 10.79 -9.16 -9.54
C VAL A 72 10.19 -8.46 -10.75
N MET A 73 8.99 -7.89 -10.59
CA MET A 73 8.34 -7.17 -11.69
C MET A 73 9.03 -5.83 -11.98
N ALA A 74 9.57 -5.15 -10.97
CA ALA A 74 10.37 -3.94 -11.17
C ALA A 74 11.60 -4.23 -12.05
N ALA A 75 12.35 -5.30 -11.76
CA ALA A 75 13.46 -5.75 -12.60
C ALA A 75 13.03 -6.08 -14.04
N ASP A 76 11.87 -6.75 -14.20
CA ASP A 76 11.31 -7.08 -15.51
C ASP A 76 10.94 -5.85 -16.33
N LEU A 77 10.45 -4.80 -15.67
CA LEU A 77 10.05 -3.54 -16.30
C LEU A 77 11.23 -2.60 -16.54
N GLY A 78 12.21 -2.59 -15.64
CA GLY A 78 13.47 -1.85 -15.75
C GLY A 78 14.32 -2.25 -16.95
N ALA A 79 14.25 -3.51 -17.35
CA ALA A 79 14.91 -4.02 -18.56
C ALA A 79 14.22 -3.63 -19.88
N GLN A 80 13.03 -3.02 -19.84
CA GLN A 80 12.28 -2.63 -21.03
C GLN A 80 12.43 -1.14 -21.36
N GLN A 81 12.27 -0.81 -22.64
CA GLN A 81 12.04 0.60 -23.01
C GLN A 81 10.76 1.11 -22.37
N HIS A 82 10.81 2.35 -21.88
CA HIS A 82 9.68 3.03 -21.26
C HIS A 82 9.38 4.36 -21.95
N THR A 83 8.16 4.85 -21.77
CA THR A 83 7.64 6.05 -22.42
C THR A 83 8.40 7.32 -22.03
N GLY A 84 9.08 7.32 -20.86
CA GLY A 84 9.74 8.50 -20.28
C GLY A 84 8.75 9.55 -19.79
N LEU A 85 7.50 9.15 -19.56
CA LEU A 85 6.47 9.96 -18.92
C LEU A 85 6.51 9.67 -17.43
N THR A 86 7.42 10.35 -16.74
CA THR A 86 7.68 10.18 -15.31
C THR A 86 6.59 10.82 -14.47
N VAL A 87 6.10 10.06 -13.48
CA VAL A 87 5.18 10.48 -12.41
C VAL A 87 5.71 9.97 -11.08
N GLN A 88 5.16 10.44 -9.96
CA GLN A 88 5.38 9.76 -8.68
C GLN A 88 4.61 8.44 -8.70
N LEU A 89 5.31 7.31 -8.71
CA LEU A 89 4.69 5.98 -8.69
C LEU A 89 4.30 5.60 -7.25
N CYS A 90 3.26 4.79 -7.12
CA CYS A 90 3.00 4.02 -5.91
C CYS A 90 4.10 2.96 -5.71
N GLY A 91 4.57 2.35 -6.81
CA GLY A 91 5.64 1.34 -6.80
C GLY A 91 5.14 -0.08 -6.49
N ASP A 92 4.04 -0.20 -5.74
CA ASP A 92 3.36 -1.47 -5.48
C ASP A 92 1.86 -1.43 -5.83
N ALA A 93 1.52 -0.90 -7.01
CA ALA A 93 0.13 -0.78 -7.46
C ALA A 93 -0.51 -2.15 -7.78
N HIS A 94 -1.17 -2.77 -6.80
CA HIS A 94 -1.90 -4.03 -6.95
C HIS A 94 -3.30 -3.98 -6.30
N LEU A 95 -4.23 -4.87 -6.68
CA LEU A 95 -5.62 -4.86 -6.19
C LEU A 95 -5.79 -4.69 -4.66
N LEU A 96 -5.00 -5.39 -3.85
CA LEU A 96 -5.08 -5.30 -2.37
C LEU A 96 -4.31 -4.12 -1.77
N ASN A 97 -3.78 -3.21 -2.59
CA ASN A 97 -3.21 -1.94 -2.14
C ASN A 97 -4.28 -0.83 -2.22
N PHE A 98 -5.37 -1.09 -2.96
CA PHE A 98 -6.56 -0.27 -2.95
C PHE A 98 -7.52 -0.74 -1.86
N GLY A 99 -8.13 0.21 -1.16
CA GLY A 99 -9.02 -0.08 -0.06
C GLY A 99 -9.90 1.11 0.31
N VAL A 100 -10.73 0.92 1.33
CA VAL A 100 -11.59 1.97 1.86
C VAL A 100 -10.98 2.50 3.16
N TYR A 101 -10.71 3.80 3.21
CA TYR A 101 -10.05 4.48 4.31
C TYR A 101 -10.89 5.67 4.80
N ALA A 102 -10.79 5.99 6.08
CA ALA A 102 -11.43 7.18 6.62
C ALA A 102 -10.52 8.40 6.38
N SER A 103 -11.07 9.45 5.76
CA SER A 103 -10.42 10.76 5.70
C SER A 103 -10.32 11.38 7.11
N PRO A 104 -9.51 12.45 7.30
CA PRO A 104 -9.52 13.21 8.54
C PRO A 104 -10.92 13.71 8.95
N GLU A 105 -11.77 14.01 7.96
CA GLU A 105 -13.18 14.39 8.13
C GLU A 105 -14.12 13.20 8.33
N ARG A 106 -13.58 11.98 8.52
CA ARG A 106 -14.30 10.71 8.70
C ARG A 106 -15.16 10.28 7.50
N THR A 107 -14.88 10.82 6.32
CA THR A 107 -15.51 10.34 5.08
C THR A 107 -14.79 9.08 4.62
N LEU A 108 -15.53 8.02 4.27
CA LEU A 108 -14.90 6.83 3.68
C LEU A 108 -14.56 7.09 2.22
N LEU A 109 -13.28 7.02 1.89
CA LEU A 109 -12.71 7.19 0.57
C LEU A 109 -12.14 5.87 0.07
N PHE A 110 -12.25 5.62 -1.22
CA PHE A 110 -11.53 4.53 -1.89
C PHE A 110 -10.23 5.07 -2.46
N ASP A 111 -9.11 4.54 -1.98
CA ASP A 111 -7.79 5.06 -2.32
C ASP A 111 -6.72 3.95 -2.28
N VAL A 112 -5.48 4.31 -2.62
CA VAL A 112 -4.27 3.52 -2.39
C VAL A 112 -3.68 3.85 -1.01
N ASN A 113 -3.03 2.90 -0.34
CA ASN A 113 -2.61 3.05 1.07
C ASN A 113 -1.14 2.78 1.36
N ASP A 114 -0.44 2.08 0.47
CA ASP A 114 0.97 1.76 0.67
C ASP A 114 1.84 2.50 -0.35
N PHE A 115 2.70 3.37 0.16
CA PHE A 115 3.68 4.16 -0.58
C PHE A 115 5.11 3.83 -0.13
N ASP A 116 5.33 2.70 0.57
CA ASP A 116 6.66 2.27 1.02
C ASP A 116 7.64 2.12 -0.18
N GLU A 117 7.12 1.90 -1.40
CA GLU A 117 7.88 1.71 -2.64
C GLU A 117 7.86 2.93 -3.58
N THR A 118 7.41 4.09 -3.11
CA THR A 118 7.17 5.26 -3.97
C THR A 118 8.47 5.82 -4.56
N LEU A 119 8.52 5.99 -5.88
CA LEU A 119 9.66 6.58 -6.60
C LEU A 119 9.19 7.28 -7.89
N PRO A 120 9.84 8.38 -8.32
CA PRO A 120 9.62 8.92 -9.66
C PRO A 120 9.96 7.87 -10.74
N GLY A 121 8.98 7.53 -11.58
CA GLY A 121 9.19 6.56 -12.64
C GLY A 121 8.13 6.62 -13.73
N PRO A 122 8.28 5.85 -14.82
CA PRO A 122 7.34 5.85 -15.93
C PRO A 122 5.98 5.29 -15.50
N PHE A 123 4.91 6.06 -15.71
CA PHE A 123 3.56 5.76 -15.23
C PHE A 123 3.06 4.34 -15.59
N GLU A 124 3.51 3.80 -16.73
CA GLU A 124 3.06 2.48 -17.19
C GLU A 124 3.51 1.34 -16.27
N TRP A 125 4.46 1.53 -15.36
CA TRP A 125 4.91 0.49 -14.43
C TRP A 125 3.81 0.13 -13.43
N ASP A 126 3.23 1.13 -12.76
CA ASP A 126 2.09 0.92 -11.85
C ASP A 126 0.88 0.36 -12.59
N VAL A 127 0.59 0.86 -13.79
CA VAL A 127 -0.56 0.37 -14.60
C VAL A 127 -0.36 -1.09 -15.00
N LYS A 128 0.86 -1.48 -15.42
CA LYS A 128 1.18 -2.88 -15.75
C LYS A 128 1.10 -3.76 -14.51
N ARG A 129 1.61 -3.30 -13.36
CA ARG A 129 1.54 -4.04 -12.09
C ARG A 129 0.09 -4.26 -11.64
N LEU A 130 -0.75 -3.24 -11.75
CA LEU A 130 -2.17 -3.34 -11.45
C LEU A 130 -2.84 -4.36 -12.37
N ALA A 131 -2.63 -4.27 -13.68
CA ALA A 131 -3.21 -5.18 -14.67
C ALA A 131 -2.76 -6.65 -14.46
N ALA A 132 -1.48 -6.85 -14.13
CA ALA A 132 -0.95 -8.17 -13.76
C ALA A 132 -1.63 -8.70 -12.49
N SER A 133 -1.80 -7.86 -11.46
CA SER A 133 -2.48 -8.24 -10.22
C SER A 133 -3.93 -8.64 -10.46
N VAL A 134 -4.66 -7.92 -11.32
CA VAL A 134 -6.04 -8.24 -11.71
C VAL A 134 -6.12 -9.60 -12.41
N THR A 135 -5.18 -9.86 -13.32
CA THR A 135 -5.09 -11.14 -14.05
C THR A 135 -4.84 -12.29 -13.09
N VAL A 136 -3.85 -12.18 -12.21
CA VAL A 136 -3.49 -13.22 -11.24
C VAL A 136 -4.63 -13.47 -10.25
N ALA A 137 -5.26 -12.41 -9.73
CA ALA A 137 -6.42 -12.54 -8.84
C ALA A 137 -7.60 -13.22 -9.54
N ALA A 138 -7.90 -12.87 -10.79
CA ALA A 138 -8.99 -13.47 -11.53
C ALA A 138 -8.76 -14.97 -11.78
N LEU A 139 -7.54 -15.37 -12.14
CA LEU A 139 -7.17 -16.76 -12.33
C LEU A 139 -7.22 -17.56 -11.02
N GLN A 140 -6.66 -17.00 -9.94
CA GLN A 140 -6.68 -17.62 -8.61
C GLN A 140 -8.10 -17.87 -8.09
N ASN A 141 -9.05 -16.99 -8.41
CA ASN A 141 -10.45 -17.14 -8.04
C ASN A 141 -11.26 -18.04 -9.00
N GLY A 142 -10.59 -18.87 -9.82
CA GLY A 142 -11.23 -19.81 -10.75
C GLY A 142 -11.75 -19.19 -12.04
N GLY A 143 -11.37 -17.95 -12.35
CA GLY A 143 -11.70 -17.29 -13.61
C GLY A 143 -10.94 -17.92 -14.79
N SER A 144 -11.61 -18.02 -15.95
CA SER A 144 -10.95 -18.47 -17.18
C SER A 144 -9.98 -17.42 -17.72
N ARG A 145 -8.98 -17.83 -18.51
CA ARG A 145 -8.03 -16.90 -19.16
C ARG A 145 -8.72 -15.75 -19.91
N PRO A 146 -9.79 -15.95 -20.70
CA PRO A 146 -10.50 -14.85 -21.34
C PRO A 146 -11.16 -13.87 -20.35
N LYS A 147 -11.69 -14.38 -19.22
CA LYS A 147 -12.27 -13.52 -18.17
C LYS A 147 -11.18 -12.69 -17.47
N ALA A 148 -10.06 -13.32 -17.13
CA ALA A 148 -8.91 -12.63 -16.53
C ALA A 148 -8.36 -11.54 -17.46
N HIS A 149 -8.19 -11.86 -18.75
CA HIS A 149 -7.79 -10.89 -19.77
C HIS A 149 -8.77 -9.72 -19.88
N ARG A 150 -10.08 -10.00 -19.92
CA ARG A 150 -11.11 -8.95 -19.95
C ARG A 150 -11.06 -8.07 -18.69
N ALA A 151 -10.85 -8.65 -17.51
CA ALA A 151 -10.75 -7.88 -16.27
C ALA A 151 -9.54 -6.92 -16.29
N ALA A 152 -8.38 -7.39 -16.76
CA ALA A 152 -7.20 -6.54 -16.92
C ALA A 152 -7.42 -5.42 -17.95
N LEU A 153 -8.10 -5.72 -19.08
CA LEU A 153 -8.48 -4.70 -20.06
C LEU A 153 -9.37 -3.61 -19.45
N VAL A 154 -10.39 -3.99 -18.67
CA VAL A 154 -11.27 -3.03 -17.99
C VAL A 154 -10.49 -2.14 -17.02
N ALA A 155 -9.52 -2.70 -16.28
CA ALA A 155 -8.69 -1.92 -15.37
C ALA A 155 -7.85 -0.86 -16.11
N VAL A 156 -7.14 -1.26 -17.17
CA VAL A 156 -6.31 -0.35 -17.98
C VAL A 156 -7.15 0.66 -18.76
N GLU A 157 -8.32 0.24 -19.25
CA GLU A 157 -9.27 1.13 -19.91
C GLU A 157 -9.79 2.19 -18.96
N SER A 158 -10.15 1.81 -17.73
CA SER A 158 -10.62 2.73 -16.69
C SER A 158 -9.54 3.75 -16.35
N TYR A 159 -8.29 3.33 -16.17
CA TYR A 159 -7.16 4.23 -15.97
C TYR A 159 -7.04 5.26 -17.12
N ARG A 160 -7.03 4.77 -18.36
CA ARG A 160 -6.94 5.63 -19.56
C ARG A 160 -8.09 6.64 -19.64
N SER A 161 -9.32 6.20 -19.41
CA SER A 161 -10.51 7.06 -19.49
C SER A 161 -10.52 8.11 -18.37
N THR A 162 -10.15 7.72 -17.15
CA THR A 162 -10.02 8.65 -16.02
C THR A 162 -8.94 9.69 -16.28
N MET A 163 -7.75 9.28 -16.75
CA MET A 163 -6.67 10.25 -17.07
C MET A 163 -7.08 11.24 -18.17
N ARG A 164 -7.88 10.82 -19.15
CA ARG A 164 -8.42 11.74 -20.17
C ARG A 164 -9.38 12.75 -19.56
N ARG A 165 -10.33 12.27 -18.75
CA ARG A 165 -11.28 13.15 -18.04
C ARG A 165 -10.53 14.17 -17.18
N LEU A 166 -9.57 13.72 -16.37
CA LEU A 166 -8.80 14.58 -15.48
C LEU A 166 -7.97 15.63 -16.24
N ALA A 167 -7.47 15.30 -17.43
CA ALA A 167 -6.71 16.23 -18.26
C ALA A 167 -7.54 17.41 -18.79
N ASP A 168 -8.87 17.30 -18.80
CA ASP A 168 -9.79 18.36 -19.22
C ASP A 168 -10.25 19.25 -18.05
N LEU A 169 -9.84 18.94 -16.82
CA LEU A 169 -10.23 19.67 -15.61
C LEU A 169 -9.17 20.69 -15.18
N GLY A 170 -9.60 21.68 -14.37
CA GLY A 170 -8.69 22.62 -13.73
C GLY A 170 -7.95 22.01 -12.54
N GLU A 171 -6.78 22.56 -12.20
CA GLU A 171 -5.89 22.02 -11.18
C GLU A 171 -6.57 21.86 -9.81
N LEU A 172 -7.36 22.83 -9.37
CA LEU A 172 -8.11 22.74 -8.10
C LEU A 172 -9.21 21.68 -8.15
N THR A 173 -9.86 21.49 -9.30
CA THR A 173 -10.86 20.43 -9.45
C THR A 173 -10.18 19.08 -9.31
N VAL A 174 -9.06 18.85 -10.00
CA VAL A 174 -8.26 17.63 -9.88
C VAL A 174 -7.79 17.41 -8.43
N TRP A 175 -7.36 18.46 -7.74
CA TRP A 175 -6.93 18.38 -6.34
C TRP A 175 -8.02 17.86 -5.38
N TYR A 176 -9.29 18.19 -5.64
CA TYR A 176 -10.43 17.76 -4.84
C TYR A 176 -11.15 16.51 -5.37
N GLU A 177 -10.68 15.92 -6.47
CA GLU A 177 -11.20 14.66 -6.97
C GLU A 177 -11.00 13.57 -5.92
N ARG A 178 -12.09 12.84 -5.64
CA ARG A 178 -12.11 11.77 -4.66
C ARG A 178 -13.12 10.72 -5.08
N ILE A 179 -12.85 9.48 -4.73
CA ILE A 179 -13.80 8.37 -4.93
C ILE A 179 -14.41 8.08 -3.56
N ALA A 180 -15.68 8.47 -3.36
CA ALA A 180 -16.35 8.13 -2.12
C ALA A 180 -16.66 6.62 -2.11
N ALA A 181 -16.60 5.99 -0.94
CA ALA A 181 -16.87 4.56 -0.85
C ALA A 181 -18.31 4.19 -1.29
N ASP A 182 -19.26 5.13 -1.17
CA ASP A 182 -20.64 4.96 -1.63
C ASP A 182 -20.75 4.89 -3.16
N ASP A 183 -19.84 5.55 -3.90
CA ASP A 183 -19.80 5.52 -5.37
C ASP A 183 -19.46 4.11 -5.90
N LEU A 184 -18.94 3.24 -5.03
CA LEU A 184 -18.62 1.85 -5.38
C LEU A 184 -19.85 0.93 -5.32
N VAL A 185 -20.88 1.27 -4.54
CA VAL A 185 -22.07 0.41 -4.33
C VAL A 185 -22.74 0.03 -5.65
N PRO A 186 -22.94 0.95 -6.63
CA PRO A 186 -23.51 0.60 -7.93
C PRO A 186 -22.64 -0.35 -8.76
N LEU A 187 -21.33 -0.37 -8.53
CA LEU A 187 -20.37 -1.20 -9.27
C LEU A 187 -20.34 -2.65 -8.76
N VAL A 188 -20.82 -2.89 -7.54
CA VAL A 188 -20.91 -4.22 -6.95
C VAL A 188 -22.09 -4.99 -7.52
N ARG A 189 -21.87 -6.29 -7.79
CA ARG A 189 -22.92 -7.20 -8.27
C ARG A 189 -24.11 -7.19 -7.32
N ARG A 190 -25.33 -7.22 -7.87
CA ARG A 190 -26.57 -7.07 -7.10
C ARG A 190 -26.69 -8.05 -5.93
N ASP A 191 -26.26 -9.29 -6.11
CA ASP A 191 -26.25 -10.35 -5.09
C ASP A 191 -25.25 -10.11 -3.95
N GLU A 192 -24.29 -9.20 -4.12
CA GLU A 192 -23.25 -8.89 -3.13
C GLU A 192 -23.39 -7.51 -2.48
N ARG A 193 -24.28 -6.65 -3.01
CA ARG A 193 -24.44 -5.25 -2.56
C ARG A 193 -24.74 -5.14 -1.07
N ALA A 194 -25.71 -5.89 -0.56
CA ALA A 194 -26.05 -5.87 0.87
C ALA A 194 -24.85 -6.25 1.77
N ARG A 195 -24.03 -7.22 1.33
CA ARG A 195 -22.80 -7.58 2.05
C ARG A 195 -21.77 -6.45 2.02
N PHE A 196 -21.63 -5.79 0.88
CA PHE A 196 -20.72 -4.66 0.71
C PHE A 196 -21.15 -3.45 1.53
N GLU A 197 -22.43 -3.06 1.49
CA GLU A 197 -23.00 -1.97 2.30
C GLU A 197 -22.83 -2.22 3.79
N ASN A 198 -23.08 -3.46 4.25
CA ASN A 198 -22.82 -3.84 5.64
C ASN A 198 -21.34 -3.70 6.03
N ARG A 199 -20.41 -4.04 5.13
CA ARG A 199 -18.97 -3.83 5.36
C ARG A 199 -18.62 -2.34 5.43
N LEU A 200 -19.19 -1.51 4.56
CA LEU A 200 -19.00 -0.05 4.59
C LEU A 200 -19.55 0.54 5.89
N ALA A 201 -20.77 0.17 6.30
CA ALA A 201 -21.37 0.63 7.55
C ALA A 201 -20.51 0.25 8.78
N ARG A 202 -19.92 -0.95 8.77
CA ARG A 202 -18.96 -1.36 9.81
C ARG A 202 -17.66 -0.57 9.74
N ALA A 203 -17.13 -0.29 8.55
CA ALA A 203 -15.92 0.50 8.37
C ALA A 203 -16.09 1.94 8.89
N ARG A 204 -17.27 2.56 8.70
CA ARG A 204 -17.60 3.89 9.27
C ARG A 204 -17.51 3.93 10.79
N ARG A 205 -17.76 2.80 11.45
CA ARG A 205 -17.71 2.66 12.92
C ARG A 205 -16.34 2.22 13.44
N ARG A 206 -15.38 1.86 12.56
CA ARG A 206 -14.04 1.47 12.98
C ARG A 206 -13.24 2.72 13.35
N THR A 207 -13.01 2.88 14.64
CA THR A 207 -12.07 3.85 15.20
C THR A 207 -10.78 3.13 15.63
N SER A 208 -9.76 3.89 16.06
CA SER A 208 -8.54 3.36 16.68
C SER A 208 -8.83 2.32 17.77
N LEU A 209 -9.92 2.50 18.52
CA LEU A 209 -10.43 1.59 19.56
C LEU A 209 -10.68 0.15 19.07
N HIS A 210 -11.06 -0.06 17.80
CA HIS A 210 -11.29 -1.40 17.29
C HIS A 210 -9.99 -2.13 16.91
N ALA A 211 -8.96 -1.39 16.50
CA ALA A 211 -7.61 -1.93 16.33
C ALA A 211 -6.98 -2.25 17.69
N LEU A 212 -7.22 -1.38 18.69
CA LEU A 212 -6.80 -1.56 20.07
C LEU A 212 -7.32 -2.85 20.71
N ALA A 213 -8.61 -3.16 20.55
CA ALA A 213 -9.21 -4.36 21.14
C ALA A 213 -8.60 -5.67 20.64
N LYS A 214 -7.91 -5.66 19.49
CA LYS A 214 -7.21 -6.84 18.94
C LYS A 214 -5.74 -6.92 19.31
N LEU A 215 -5.17 -5.79 19.71
CA LEU A 215 -3.73 -5.66 19.97
C LEU A 215 -3.43 -5.52 21.46
N THR A 216 -4.45 -5.31 22.30
CA THR A 216 -4.25 -5.07 23.73
C THR A 216 -5.18 -5.91 24.59
N GLU A 217 -4.74 -6.21 25.80
CA GLU A 217 -5.51 -6.79 26.89
C GLU A 217 -5.40 -5.91 28.14
N THR A 218 -6.25 -6.18 29.12
CA THR A 218 -6.23 -5.49 30.41
C THR A 218 -5.84 -6.49 31.49
N ASP A 219 -4.85 -6.17 32.30
CA ASP A 219 -4.40 -7.03 33.39
C ASP A 219 -5.34 -6.97 34.61
N ALA A 220 -5.04 -7.78 35.63
CA ALA A 220 -5.82 -7.82 36.87
C ALA A 220 -5.81 -6.49 37.67
N THR A 221 -4.89 -5.58 37.36
CA THR A 221 -4.79 -4.25 37.97
C THR A 221 -5.58 -3.19 37.20
N GLY A 222 -6.14 -3.54 36.04
CA GLY A 222 -6.84 -2.61 35.15
C GLY A 222 -5.93 -1.90 34.16
N ALA A 223 -4.63 -2.19 34.13
CA ALA A 223 -3.69 -1.59 33.20
C ALA A 223 -3.76 -2.26 31.83
N ARG A 224 -3.71 -1.46 30.76
CA ARG A 224 -3.77 -1.94 29.37
C ARG A 224 -2.37 -2.23 28.84
N HIS A 225 -2.20 -3.43 28.28
CA HIS A 225 -0.94 -3.90 27.70
C HIS A 225 -1.16 -4.46 26.30
N ILE A 226 -0.11 -4.46 25.49
CA ILE A 226 -0.10 -5.10 24.18
C ILE A 226 -0.02 -6.62 24.35
N VAL A 227 -0.88 -7.35 23.65
CA VAL A 227 -0.90 -8.83 23.65
C VAL A 227 0.40 -9.35 23.04
N ASP A 228 1.00 -10.35 23.66
CA ASP A 228 2.17 -11.06 23.15
C ASP A 228 1.74 -12.24 22.27
N ASP A 229 2.16 -12.25 21.01
CA ASP A 229 1.87 -13.28 20.01
C ASP A 229 3.11 -13.52 19.12
N PRO A 230 4.19 -14.10 19.65
CA PRO A 230 5.42 -14.29 18.90
C PRO A 230 5.26 -15.28 17.72
N PRO A 231 5.86 -15.00 16.54
CA PRO A 231 6.72 -13.84 16.22
C PRO A 231 5.94 -12.66 15.61
N LEU A 232 4.60 -12.67 15.66
CA LEU A 232 3.73 -11.72 14.95
C LEU A 232 3.59 -10.38 15.68
N LEU A 233 3.58 -10.41 17.01
CA LEU A 233 3.49 -9.25 17.88
C LEU A 233 4.30 -9.53 19.13
N GLU A 234 5.41 -8.82 19.31
CA GLU A 234 6.36 -9.06 20.40
C GLU A 234 6.63 -7.75 21.12
N ARG A 235 6.41 -7.71 22.43
CA ARG A 235 6.68 -6.52 23.24
C ARG A 235 8.17 -6.15 23.17
N THR A 236 8.42 -4.85 23.13
CA THR A 236 9.78 -4.32 22.95
C THR A 236 10.63 -4.46 24.20
N THR A 237 11.94 -4.67 23.99
CA THR A 237 12.94 -4.66 25.07
C THR A 237 13.26 -3.23 25.53
N ASP A 238 13.92 -3.09 26.68
CA ASP A 238 14.34 -1.76 27.17
C ASP A 238 15.27 -1.02 26.20
N VAL A 239 16.10 -1.76 25.45
CA VAL A 239 17.00 -1.19 24.43
C VAL A 239 16.19 -0.62 23.25
N ASP A 240 15.17 -1.34 22.81
CA ASP A 240 14.27 -0.87 21.75
C ASP A 240 13.51 0.38 22.19
N ARG A 241 13.09 0.46 23.46
CA ARG A 241 12.36 1.62 24.01
C ARG A 241 13.16 2.92 23.92
N VAL A 242 14.47 2.90 24.16
CA VAL A 242 15.33 4.09 24.02
C VAL A 242 15.33 4.58 22.57
N THR A 243 15.51 3.65 21.62
CA THR A 243 15.54 3.98 20.19
C THR A 243 14.19 4.50 19.72
N LEU A 244 13.09 3.84 20.10
CA LEU A 244 11.73 4.28 19.78
C LEU A 244 11.40 5.63 20.40
N GLY A 245 11.88 5.91 21.62
CA GLY A 245 11.73 7.22 22.26
C GLY A 245 12.37 8.33 21.43
N LYS A 246 13.56 8.09 20.87
CA LYS A 246 14.22 9.03 19.96
C LYS A 246 13.41 9.23 18.67
N ILE A 247 12.99 8.15 18.01
CA ILE A 247 12.19 8.23 16.76
C ILE A 247 10.87 8.98 17.02
N TYR A 248 10.21 8.71 18.14
CA TYR A 248 8.98 9.39 18.53
C TYR A 248 9.20 10.88 18.76
N HIS A 249 10.31 11.27 19.41
CA HIS A 249 10.69 12.67 19.60
C HIS A 249 10.94 13.38 18.27
N ASP A 250 11.69 12.75 17.36
CA ASP A 250 11.99 13.29 16.04
C ASP A 250 10.70 13.46 15.22
N TYR A 251 9.81 12.45 15.22
CA TYR A 251 8.49 12.54 14.60
C TYR A 251 7.67 13.70 15.17
N ARG A 252 7.57 13.81 16.50
CA ARG A 252 6.88 14.92 17.18
C ARG A 252 7.44 16.28 16.75
N SER A 253 8.76 16.40 16.61
CA SER A 253 9.42 17.63 16.17
C SER A 253 9.12 18.01 14.71
N SER A 254 8.82 17.01 13.87
CA SER A 254 8.45 17.21 12.46
C SER A 254 6.99 17.65 12.25
N LEU A 255 6.13 17.49 13.26
CA LEU A 255 4.72 17.85 13.16
C LEU A 255 4.52 19.37 13.17
N ALA A 256 3.48 19.80 12.45
CA ALA A 256 2.90 21.14 12.59
C ALA A 256 2.47 21.38 14.05
N GLU A 257 2.51 22.64 14.49
CA GLU A 257 2.33 23.02 15.89
C GLU A 257 1.00 22.53 16.48
N ASP A 258 -0.09 22.70 15.74
CA ASP A 258 -1.44 22.24 16.11
C ASP A 258 -1.49 20.73 16.38
N ARG A 259 -0.86 19.93 15.51
CA ARG A 259 -0.78 18.46 15.66
C ARG A 259 0.16 18.06 16.79
N ARG A 260 1.24 18.81 17.01
CA ARG A 260 2.17 18.58 18.12
C ARG A 260 1.50 18.77 19.48
N VAL A 261 0.78 19.87 19.65
CA VAL A 261 0.02 20.16 20.89
C VAL A 261 -1.03 19.08 21.17
N LEU A 262 -1.67 18.54 20.13
CA LEU A 262 -2.58 17.40 20.29
C LEU A 262 -1.83 16.14 20.72
N LEU A 263 -0.72 15.80 20.06
CA LEU A 263 0.06 14.61 20.36
C LEU A 263 0.63 14.64 21.79
N ASP A 264 1.01 15.82 22.30
CA ASP A 264 1.52 16.02 23.66
C ASP A 264 0.53 15.67 24.78
N ARG A 265 -0.76 15.58 24.45
CA ARG A 265 -1.80 15.15 25.39
C ARG A 265 -1.85 13.64 25.58
N PHE A 266 -1.09 12.89 24.77
CA PHE A 266 -1.02 11.44 24.85
C PHE A 266 0.27 10.99 25.53
N ARG A 267 0.13 10.16 26.56
CA ARG A 267 1.23 9.50 27.27
C ARG A 267 1.57 8.18 26.59
N PHE A 268 2.85 7.93 26.35
CA PHE A 268 3.32 6.62 25.89
C PHE A 268 3.16 5.56 26.98
N LEU A 269 2.55 4.41 26.64
CA LEU A 269 2.39 3.26 27.53
C LEU A 269 3.37 2.14 27.16
N GLU A 270 3.25 1.64 25.93
CA GLU A 270 3.97 0.44 25.50
C GLU A 270 4.26 0.44 24.00
N ALA A 271 5.25 -0.34 23.58
CA ALA A 271 5.49 -0.65 22.18
C ALA A 271 5.73 -2.13 21.95
N ALA A 272 5.37 -2.61 20.77
CA ALA A 272 5.63 -3.96 20.32
C ALA A 272 6.09 -3.98 18.86
N ARG A 273 7.04 -4.86 18.52
CA ARG A 273 7.37 -5.20 17.14
C ARG A 273 6.22 -5.98 16.54
N LYS A 274 5.78 -5.61 15.33
CA LYS A 274 4.64 -6.22 14.64
C LYS A 274 5.01 -6.65 13.23
N VAL A 275 4.69 -7.88 12.87
CA VAL A 275 4.83 -8.37 11.50
C VAL A 275 3.66 -7.89 10.65
N VAL A 276 3.94 -7.17 9.56
CA VAL A 276 2.92 -6.57 8.68
C VAL A 276 3.02 -7.07 7.24
N GLY A 277 1.86 -7.18 6.58
CA GLY A 277 1.77 -7.43 5.14
C GLY A 277 2.39 -8.75 4.67
N VAL A 278 2.68 -8.81 3.37
CA VAL A 278 3.46 -9.89 2.74
C VAL A 278 4.79 -9.33 2.27
N GLY A 279 4.78 -8.19 1.56
CA GLY A 279 5.97 -7.50 1.08
C GLY A 279 6.85 -6.92 2.20
N SER A 280 6.26 -6.43 3.28
CA SER A 280 6.99 -5.80 4.40
C SER A 280 7.42 -6.78 5.50
N VAL A 281 7.20 -8.10 5.33
CA VAL A 281 7.60 -9.08 6.36
C VAL A 281 9.12 -9.12 6.48
N GLY A 282 9.64 -8.87 7.69
CA GLY A 282 11.07 -8.78 7.92
C GLY A 282 11.63 -7.36 7.88
N THR A 283 10.82 -6.33 7.60
CA THR A 283 11.18 -4.96 7.95
C THR A 283 10.82 -4.67 9.41
N ARG A 284 11.52 -3.71 10.03
CA ARG A 284 11.27 -3.30 11.40
C ARG A 284 10.02 -2.44 11.45
N CYS A 285 8.93 -3.03 11.95
CA CYS A 285 7.67 -2.34 12.17
C CYS A 285 7.29 -2.43 13.64
N PHE A 286 6.95 -1.30 14.25
CA PHE A 286 6.55 -1.19 15.65
C PHE A 286 5.17 -0.54 15.76
N VAL A 287 4.39 -0.99 16.74
CA VAL A 287 3.17 -0.31 17.17
C VAL A 287 3.41 0.31 18.54
N LEU A 288 2.99 1.56 18.70
CA LEU A 288 3.08 2.33 19.94
C LEU A 288 1.67 2.50 20.47
N LEU A 289 1.46 2.13 21.72
CA LEU A 289 0.26 2.38 22.47
C LEU A 289 0.45 3.66 23.28
N LEU A 290 -0.41 4.65 23.02
CA LEU A 290 -0.49 5.87 23.81
C LEU A 290 -1.89 6.04 24.39
N GLU A 291 -1.97 6.77 25.48
CA GLU A 291 -3.19 7.03 26.25
C GLU A 291 -3.35 8.53 26.45
N GLY A 292 -4.52 9.05 26.08
CA GLY A 292 -4.88 10.45 26.26
C GLY A 292 -5.46 10.71 27.64
N ARG A 293 -6.73 11.10 27.68
CA ARG A 293 -7.42 11.46 28.93
C ARG A 293 -7.51 10.30 29.93
N ASP A 294 -7.84 9.11 29.45
CA ASP A 294 -8.08 7.90 30.24
C ASP A 294 -7.98 6.64 29.35
N ASP A 295 -8.26 5.48 29.93
CA ASP A 295 -8.17 4.16 29.29
C ASP A 295 -9.14 3.96 28.12
N SER A 296 -10.12 4.86 27.97
CA SER A 296 -11.08 4.92 26.87
C SER A 296 -10.66 5.85 25.73
N ASP A 297 -9.52 6.54 25.86
CA ASP A 297 -8.96 7.47 24.88
C ASP A 297 -7.56 7.06 24.36
N PRO A 298 -7.43 5.92 23.65
CA PRO A 298 -6.16 5.42 23.18
C PRO A 298 -5.83 5.88 21.76
N LEU A 299 -4.53 6.07 21.54
CA LEU A 299 -3.94 6.33 20.23
C LEU A 299 -2.92 5.24 19.90
N ILE A 300 -3.03 4.68 18.70
CA ILE A 300 -2.04 3.74 18.18
C ILE A 300 -1.29 4.43 17.06
N LEU A 301 0.03 4.49 17.19
CA LEU A 301 0.93 4.90 16.13
C LEU A 301 1.68 3.68 15.60
N GLN A 302 1.99 3.69 14.31
CA GLN A 302 2.86 2.69 13.70
C GLN A 302 4.13 3.36 13.21
N ILE A 303 5.28 2.84 13.65
CA ILE A 303 6.58 3.18 13.12
C ILE A 303 6.99 2.08 12.15
N LYS A 304 7.34 2.45 10.93
CA LYS A 304 7.87 1.54 9.93
C LYS A 304 9.27 1.97 9.54
N GLU A 305 10.16 1.02 9.39
CA GLU A 305 11.44 1.19 8.70
C GLU A 305 11.19 1.53 7.23
N ALA A 306 11.75 2.66 6.79
CA ALA A 306 11.78 3.03 5.39
C ALA A 306 13.00 2.38 4.74
N GLY A 307 12.76 1.54 3.73
CA GLY A 307 13.80 0.97 2.88
C GLY A 307 13.98 1.78 1.60
N ARG A 308 14.96 1.37 0.79
CA ARG A 308 15.03 1.80 -0.61
C ARG A 308 13.84 1.21 -1.37
N SER A 309 13.30 2.01 -2.29
CA SER A 309 12.24 1.51 -3.17
C SER A 309 12.77 0.36 -4.02
N VAL A 310 11.96 -0.66 -4.27
CA VAL A 310 12.23 -1.74 -5.23
C VAL A 310 12.38 -1.24 -6.67
N LEU A 311 12.10 0.05 -6.91
CA LEU A 311 12.28 0.72 -8.19
C LEU A 311 13.65 1.39 -8.36
N GLU A 312 14.49 1.43 -7.32
CA GLU A 312 15.89 1.91 -7.38
C GLU A 312 16.82 0.89 -8.05
#